data_AF-A0A067EYR5-F1
#
_entry.id   AF-A0A067EYR5-F1
#
_cell.length_a   1.000
_cell.length_b   1.000
_cell.length_c   1.000
_cell.angle_alpha   90.00
_cell.angle_beta   90.00
_cell.angle_gamma   90.00
#
_symmetry.space_group_name_H-M   'P 1'
#
loop_
_entity.id
_entity.type
_entity.pdbx_description
1 polymer ?
#
loop_
_entity_poly.entity_id
_entity_poly.type
_entity_poly.pdbx_seq_one_letter_code
_entity_poly.pdbx_strand_id
1 'polypeptide(L)' 'MVAARRGLWFSLLVCALMFLKAQGFSVPITYVENGVVEGAVCLDCSPPTYHFDKGFGAGINNWLVFVEGGGWCNDVTTCH' A
#
# COMPACT_ATOMS: atom_id res chain seq x y z
N MET A 1 36.84 -29.65 -5.57
CA MET A 1 37.06 -28.24 -5.16
C MET A 1 36.02 -27.26 -5.73
N VAL A 2 35.57 -27.41 -6.99
CA VAL A 2 34.53 -26.54 -7.60
C VAL A 2 33.14 -26.67 -6.93
N ALA A 3 32.76 -27.89 -6.52
CA ALA A 3 31.48 -28.14 -5.84
C ALA A 3 31.36 -27.46 -4.46
N ALA A 4 32.43 -27.48 -3.65
CA ALA A 4 32.46 -26.83 -2.34
C ALA A 4 32.36 -25.29 -2.44
N ARG A 5 33.02 -24.72 -3.46
CA ARG A 5 32.98 -23.27 -3.75
C ARG A 5 31.60 -22.82 -4.26
N ARG A 6 30.90 -23.66 -5.04
CA ARG A 6 29.49 -23.46 -5.43
C ARG A 6 28.53 -23.57 -4.25
N GLY A 7 28.69 -24.56 -3.38
CA GLY A 7 27.86 -24.73 -2.18
C GLY A 7 27.97 -23.53 -1.22
N LEU A 8 29.19 -23.04 -0.98
CA LEU A 8 29.41 -21.84 -0.16
C LEU A 8 28.74 -20.60 -0.76
N TRP A 9 28.81 -20.42 -2.09
CA TRP A 9 28.18 -19.27 -2.74
C TRP A 9 26.65 -19.35 -2.72
N PHE A 10 26.08 -20.54 -2.89
CA PHE A 10 24.66 -20.78 -2.70
C PHE A 10 24.21 -20.46 -1.27
N SER A 11 24.96 -20.92 -0.26
CA SER A 11 24.66 -20.59 1.14
C SER A 11 24.73 -19.09 1.41
N LEU A 12 25.73 -18.39 0.85
CA LEU A 12 25.84 -16.92 0.98
C LEU A 12 24.68 -16.19 0.29
N LEU A 13 24.25 -16.65 -0.89
CA LEU A 13 23.13 -16.06 -1.63
C LEU A 13 21.80 -16.30 -0.90
N VAL A 14 21.57 -17.50 -0.36
CA VAL A 14 20.38 -17.79 0.45
C VAL A 14 20.38 -16.96 1.74
N CYS A 15 21.52 -16.84 2.43
CA CYS A 15 21.64 -15.95 3.58
C CYS A 15 21.30 -14.50 3.22
N ALA A 16 21.87 -13.97 2.13
CA ALA A 16 21.59 -12.62 1.68
C ALA A 16 20.10 -12.39 1.39
N LEU A 17 19.43 -13.32 0.69
CA LEU A 17 18.00 -13.23 0.39
C LEU A 17 17.13 -13.28 1.65
N MET A 18 17.53 -13.99 2.70
CA MET A 18 16.82 -13.99 3.98
C MET A 18 16.88 -12.63 4.70
N PHE A 19 17.94 -11.84 4.49
CA PHE A 19 18.06 -10.48 5.03
C PHE A 19 17.26 -9.43 4.24
N LEU A 20 16.89 -9.70 2.97
CA LEU A 20 16.10 -8.79 2.13
C LEU A 20 14.57 -8.82 2.44
N LYS A 21 14.17 -9.09 3.68
CA LYS A 21 12.75 -9.05 4.06
C LYS A 21 12.31 -7.60 4.25
N ALA A 22 11.38 -7.13 3.41
CA ALA A 22 10.62 -5.92 3.69
C ALA A 22 9.64 -6.20 4.85
N GLN A 23 9.62 -5.34 5.86
CA GLN A 23 8.56 -5.35 6.87
C GLN A 23 7.39 -4.52 6.36
N GLY A 24 6.20 -5.11 6.39
CA GLY A 24 4.94 -4.42 6.16
C GLY A 24 3.97 -4.78 7.26
N PHE A 25 3.05 -3.88 7.56
CA PHE A 25 1.93 -4.14 8.46
C PHE A 25 0.63 -3.67 7.81
N SER A 26 -0.48 -4.21 8.27
CA SER A 26 -1.80 -3.87 7.74
C SER A 26 -2.30 -2.59 8.41
N VAL A 27 -2.73 -1.62 7.60
CA VAL A 27 -3.40 -0.40 8.08
C VAL A 27 -4.91 -0.59 7.87
N PRO A 28 -5.75 -0.42 8.91
CA PRO A 28 -7.19 -0.59 8.77
C PRO A 28 -7.78 0.46 7.80
N ILE A 29 -8.85 0.06 7.12
CA ILE A 29 -9.65 0.95 6.29
C ILE A 29 -10.53 1.84 7.18
N THR A 30 -10.59 3.13 6.88
CA THR A 30 -11.46 4.09 7.57
C THR A 30 -12.45 4.66 6.56
N TYR A 31 -13.74 4.61 6.90
CA TYR A 31 -14.80 5.21 6.11
C TYR A 31 -14.98 6.67 6.50
N VAL A 32 -15.18 7.54 5.50
CA VAL A 32 -15.50 8.95 5.75
C VAL A 32 -16.87 9.05 6.41
N GLU A 33 -16.89 9.51 7.66
CA GLU A 33 -18.13 9.71 8.42
C GLU A 33 -19.04 10.72 7.71
N ASN A 34 -20.34 10.42 7.66
CA ASN A 34 -21.35 11.22 6.96
C ASN A 34 -21.06 11.48 5.47
N GLY A 35 -20.08 10.82 4.85
CA GLY A 35 -19.68 11.09 3.46
C GLY A 35 -20.86 11.03 2.48
N VAL A 36 -21.69 10.00 2.60
CA VAL A 36 -22.90 9.84 1.76
C VAL A 36 -23.91 10.97 1.99
N VAL A 37 -24.12 11.39 3.25
CA VAL A 37 -25.07 12.46 3.60
C VAL A 37 -24.60 13.81 3.04
N GLU A 38 -23.29 14.04 3.06
CA GLU A 38 -22.66 15.26 2.52
C GLU A 38 -22.43 15.20 1.00
N GLY A 39 -22.77 14.08 0.34
CA GLY A 39 -22.62 13.90 -1.11
C GLY A 39 -21.19 13.54 -1.57
N ALA A 40 -20.27 13.27 -0.66
CA ALA A 40 -18.96 12.70 -0.97
C ALA A 40 -19.11 11.18 -1.15
N VAL A 41 -19.13 10.73 -2.41
CA VAL A 41 -19.37 9.32 -2.78
C VAL A 41 -18.41 8.81 -3.85
N CYS A 42 -18.18 7.50 -3.85
CA CYS A 42 -17.57 6.77 -4.95
C CYS A 42 -18.54 6.63 -6.14
N LEU A 43 -18.04 6.10 -7.27
CA LEU A 43 -18.86 5.89 -8.48
C LEU A 43 -20.05 4.94 -8.26
N ASP A 44 -19.96 4.03 -7.29
CA ASP A 44 -21.01 3.09 -6.88
C ASP A 44 -21.92 3.64 -5.76
N CYS A 45 -21.83 4.94 -5.45
CA CYS A 45 -22.53 5.62 -4.35
C CYS A 45 -22.11 5.19 -2.93
N SER A 46 -21.06 4.38 -2.77
CA SER A 46 -20.52 4.03 -1.46
C SER A 46 -19.76 5.21 -0.81
N PRO A 47 -19.61 5.24 0.53
CA PRO A 47 -18.76 6.21 1.20
C PRO A 47 -17.28 6.04 0.81
N PRO A 48 -16.54 7.14 0.55
CA PRO A 48 -15.11 7.10 0.33
C PRO A 48 -14.36 6.55 1.55
N THR A 49 -13.17 5.99 1.29
CA THR A 49 -12.32 5.38 2.32
C THR A 49 -10.89 5.84 2.23
N TYR A 50 -10.17 5.79 3.35
CA TYR A 50 -8.73 6.00 3.40
C TYR A 50 -8.06 5.05 4.39
N HIS A 51 -6.76 4.82 4.18
CA HIS A 51 -5.88 4.19 5.15
C HIS A 51 -5.13 5.28 5.92
N PHE A 52 -5.07 5.17 7.24
CA PHE A 52 -4.38 6.15 8.08
C PHE A 52 -3.46 5.46 9.07
N ASP A 53 -2.17 5.71 8.90
CA ASP A 53 -1.15 5.36 9.87
C ASP A 53 -0.64 6.62 10.57
N LYS A 54 -0.57 6.58 11.90
CA LYS A 54 -0.21 7.76 12.70
C LYS A 54 1.30 7.92 12.74
N GLY A 55 1.76 9.10 12.32
CA GLY A 55 3.16 9.50 12.47
C GLY A 55 3.62 9.45 13.94
N PHE A 56 4.89 9.13 14.15
CA PHE A 56 5.53 9.05 15.47
C PHE A 56 6.86 9.81 15.48
N GLY A 57 7.34 10.16 16.68
CA GLY A 57 8.59 10.90 16.86
C GLY A 57 8.61 12.21 16.07
N ALA A 58 9.64 12.40 15.23
CA ALA A 58 9.78 13.59 14.39
C ALA A 58 8.70 13.69 13.28
N GLY A 59 7.97 12.60 12.99
CA GLY A 59 6.95 12.54 11.94
C GLY A 59 5.56 12.99 12.36
N ILE A 60 5.31 13.31 13.63
CA ILE A 60 3.95 13.52 14.16
C ILE A 60 3.19 14.69 13.51
N ASN A 61 3.92 15.70 13.02
CA ASN A 61 3.36 16.89 12.35
C ASN A 61 3.57 16.87 10.83
N ASN A 62 4.09 15.77 10.28
CA ASN A 62 4.33 15.62 8.85
C ASN A 62 3.26 14.72 8.24
N TRP A 63 2.70 15.15 7.11
CA TRP A 63 1.63 14.43 6.43
C TRP A 63 2.12 13.94 5.08
N LEU A 64 1.88 12.66 4.80
CA LEU A 64 2.03 12.08 3.46
C LEU A 64 0.63 11.68 2.98
N VAL A 65 0.16 12.33 1.92
CA VAL A 65 -1.12 12.01 1.27
C VAL A 65 -0.82 11.30 -0.04
N PHE A 66 -1.21 10.03 -0.13
CA PHE A 66 -1.09 9.24 -1.34
C PHE A 66 -2.47 9.03 -1.95
N VAL A 67 -2.60 9.34 -3.23
CA VAL A 67 -3.82 9.12 -4.01
C VAL A 67 -3.55 7.98 -4.98
N GLU A 68 -4.28 6.88 -4.83
CA GLU A 68 -4.15 5.72 -5.71
C GLU A 68 -4.61 6.07 -7.14
N GLY A 69 -3.87 5.61 -8.15
CA GLY A 69 -4.27 5.68 -9.55
C GLY A 69 -4.99 4.41 -10.00
N GLY A 70 -5.39 4.32 -11.26
CA GLY A 70 -6.05 3.09 -11.75
C GLY A 70 -6.79 3.25 -13.07
N GLY A 71 -6.22 4.00 -14.03
CA GLY A 71 -6.93 4.38 -15.24
C GLY A 71 -8.08 5.36 -14.96
N TRP A 72 -8.97 5.52 -15.93
CA TRP A 72 -10.17 6.35 -15.84
C TRP A 72 -11.18 5.96 -16.92
N CYS A 73 -12.42 6.42 -16.76
CA CYS A 73 -13.48 6.34 -17.75
C CYS A 73 -14.05 7.76 -17.97
N ASN A 74 -14.53 8.07 -19.18
CA ASN A 74 -14.90 9.44 -19.56
C ASN A 74 -16.40 9.62 -19.80
N ASP A 75 -17.13 8.52 -19.97
CA ASP A 75 -18.55 8.53 -20.27
C ASP A 75 -19.24 7.31 -19.66
N VAL A 76 -20.57 7.35 -19.60
CA VAL A 76 -21.40 6.31 -18.99
C VAL A 76 -21.08 4.93 -19.58
N THR A 77 -20.92 4.85 -20.91
CA THR A 77 -20.61 3.59 -21.62
C THR A 77 -19.26 3.00 -21.22
N THR A 78 -18.25 3.83 -20.95
CA THR A 78 -16.90 3.42 -20.58
C THR A 78 -16.69 3.19 -19.07
N CYS A 79 -17.64 3.61 -18.23
CA CYS A 79 -17.61 3.44 -16.77
C CYS A 79 -18.43 2.23 -16.27
N HIS A 80 -18.98 1.43 -17.18
CA HIS A 80 -19.84 0.27 -16.87
C HIS A 80 -19.06 -1.04 -16.67
#